data_AF-A0A7C3YYF1-F1
#
_entry.id   AF-A0A7C3YYF1-F1
#
_cell.length_a   1.000
_cell.length_b   1.000
_cell.length_c   1.000
_cell.angle_alpha   90.00
_cell.angle_beta   90.00
_cell.angle_gamma   90.00
#
_symmetry.space_group_name_H-M   'P 1'
#
loop_
_entity.id
_entity.type
_entity.pdbx_description
1 polymer ?
#
loop_
_entity_poly.entity_id
_entity_poly.type
_entity_poly.pdbx_seq_one_letter_code
_entity_poly.pdbx_strand_id
1 'polypeptide(L)'
;MLARMIEAERAESIDLTNRVTIQIATCSYRALRGYTLAAAICDEVAFWRSDDGANPATEVLRSLRPALASIPHSMLLCISSPYMRSGPVWEVYQKHYGRASDVLVWQAPTLTMNPTLDPELIARDLEADPEAARSEWEAEFRSDLETFLPLEALHTVVIPGRHELPPQAGVNYAAFTDPSGGRGDAAALALAHVEGDRVVLDLA
;
A
#
# COMPACT_ATOMS: atom_id res chain seq x y z
N MET A 1 -9.75 -12.76 -30.30
CA MET A 1 -11.19 -12.44 -30.13
C MET A 1 -11.45 -10.94 -30.18
N LEU A 2 -10.69 -10.11 -29.45
CA LEU A 2 -10.86 -8.64 -29.42
C LEU A 2 -10.37 -7.89 -30.67
N ALA A 3 -9.43 -8.44 -31.45
CA ALA A 3 -8.87 -7.77 -32.63
C ALA A 3 -9.90 -7.33 -33.69
N ARG A 4 -11.07 -8.00 -33.76
CA ARG A 4 -12.16 -7.63 -34.68
C ARG A 4 -13.00 -6.45 -34.20
N MET A 5 -12.86 -6.05 -32.95
CA MET A 5 -13.61 -4.96 -32.32
C MET A 5 -12.81 -3.66 -32.27
N ILE A 6 -11.55 -3.66 -32.71
CA ILE A 6 -10.71 -2.47 -32.69
C ILE A 6 -11.22 -1.48 -33.73
N GLU A 7 -11.61 -0.29 -33.28
CA GLU A 7 -12.02 0.83 -34.12
C GLU A 7 -10.85 1.79 -34.35
N ALA A 8 -10.06 2.07 -33.31
CA ALA A 8 -8.87 2.90 -33.40
C ALA A 8 -7.81 2.48 -32.38
N GLU A 9 -6.54 2.55 -32.78
CA GLU A 9 -5.39 2.39 -31.90
C GLU A 9 -4.65 3.73 -31.79
N ARG A 10 -4.35 4.15 -30.56
CA ARG A 10 -3.57 5.33 -30.22
C ARG A 10 -2.39 4.94 -29.35
N ALA A 11 -1.52 5.91 -29.06
CA ALA A 11 -0.31 5.66 -28.26
C ALA A 11 -0.59 5.01 -26.89
N GLU A 12 -1.67 5.42 -26.22
CA GLU A 12 -1.99 4.97 -24.87
C GLU A 12 -3.41 4.39 -24.75
N SER A 13 -4.14 4.23 -25.87
CA SER A 13 -5.51 3.73 -25.83
C SER A 13 -5.94 2.96 -27.09
N ILE A 14 -6.88 2.03 -26.88
CA ILE A 14 -7.55 1.27 -27.93
C ILE A 14 -9.05 1.52 -27.76
N ASP A 15 -9.67 2.10 -28.80
CA ASP A 15 -11.12 2.26 -28.87
C ASP A 15 -11.74 1.02 -29.50
N LEU A 16 -12.80 0.52 -28.88
CA LEU A 16 -13.58 -0.60 -29.37
C LEU A 16 -14.90 -0.11 -29.97
N THR A 17 -15.42 -0.86 -30.95
CA THR A 17 -16.68 -0.57 -31.67
C THR A 17 -17.94 -0.54 -30.78
N ASN A 18 -17.82 -0.86 -29.49
CA ASN A 18 -18.89 -0.84 -28.50
C ASN A 18 -18.79 0.35 -27.52
N ARG A 19 -18.03 1.40 -27.88
CA ARG A 19 -17.83 2.61 -27.06
C ARG A 19 -17.09 2.35 -25.75
N VAL A 20 -16.29 1.29 -25.69
CA VAL A 20 -15.37 1.02 -24.60
C VAL A 20 -13.97 1.39 -25.07
N THR A 21 -13.23 2.09 -24.22
CA THR A 21 -11.81 2.39 -24.44
C THR A 21 -10.99 1.63 -23.42
N ILE A 22 -9.98 0.91 -23.89
CA ILE A 22 -8.92 0.35 -23.05
C ILE A 22 -7.79 1.37 -23.05
N GLN A 23 -7.40 1.89 -21.89
CA GLN A 23 -6.44 2.98 -21.79
C GLN A 23 -5.41 2.71 -20.70
N ILE A 24 -4.17 3.05 -20.98
CA ILE A 24 -3.11 3.20 -19.97
C ILE A 24 -3.21 4.62 -19.43
N ALA A 25 -3.36 4.74 -18.11
CA ALA A 25 -3.42 6.02 -17.43
C ALA A 25 -2.16 6.21 -16.57
N THR A 26 -1.72 7.46 -16.45
CA THR A 26 -0.67 7.80 -15.49
C THR A 26 -1.19 7.58 -14.07
N CYS A 27 -0.33 7.03 -13.21
CA CYS A 27 -0.65 6.79 -11.80
C CYS A 27 -0.74 8.12 -11.02
N SER A 28 -1.84 8.85 -11.21
CA SER A 28 -2.09 10.14 -10.58
C SER A 28 -3.54 10.23 -10.10
N TYR A 29 -3.73 10.59 -8.82
CA TYR A 29 -5.07 10.79 -8.25
C TYR A 29 -5.85 11.93 -8.93
N ARG A 30 -5.17 12.83 -9.66
CA ARG A 30 -5.78 13.94 -10.40
C ARG A 30 -6.32 13.53 -11.76
N ALA A 31 -5.65 12.59 -12.44
CA ALA A 31 -5.95 12.21 -13.82
C ALA A 31 -7.20 11.33 -13.97
N LEU A 32 -7.68 10.73 -12.88
CA LEU A 32 -8.73 9.71 -12.90
C LEU A 32 -10.15 10.24 -12.57
N ARG A 33 -10.27 11.54 -12.24
CA ARG A 33 -11.58 12.14 -11.93
C ARG A 33 -12.38 12.41 -13.21
N GLY A 34 -13.63 11.96 -13.24
CA GLY A 34 -14.58 12.24 -14.33
C GLY A 34 -14.84 11.08 -15.29
N TYR A 35 -14.15 9.95 -15.11
CA TYR A 35 -14.42 8.73 -15.87
C TYR A 35 -15.37 7.79 -15.14
N THR A 36 -16.14 7.03 -15.91
CA THR A 36 -16.85 5.84 -15.43
C THR A 36 -16.05 4.61 -15.87
N LEU A 37 -15.70 3.74 -14.93
CA LEU A 37 -14.81 2.61 -15.16
C LEU A 37 -15.60 1.30 -15.03
N ALA A 38 -15.48 0.43 -16.04
CA ALA A 38 -15.97 -0.94 -15.95
C ALA A 38 -14.95 -1.85 -15.21
N ALA A 39 -13.66 -1.57 -15.40
CA ALA A 39 -12.59 -2.19 -14.66
C ALA A 39 -11.41 -1.22 -14.51
N ALA A 40 -10.65 -1.37 -13.43
CA ALA A 40 -9.36 -0.73 -13.22
C ALA A 40 -8.34 -1.80 -12.85
N ILE A 41 -7.23 -1.85 -13.59
CA ILE A 41 -6.10 -2.72 -13.31
C ILE A 41 -4.97 -1.85 -12.81
N CYS A 42 -4.55 -2.09 -11.59
CA CYS A 42 -3.48 -1.38 -10.91
C CYS A 42 -2.30 -2.34 -10.83
N ASP A 43 -1.27 -2.09 -11.64
CA ASP A 43 -0.08 -2.92 -11.73
C ASP A 43 1.04 -2.38 -10.83
N GLU A 44 1.74 -3.29 -10.16
CA GLU A 44 2.78 -3.02 -9.14
C GLU A 44 2.38 -2.01 -8.05
N VAL A 45 1.18 -2.17 -7.51
CA VAL A 45 0.58 -1.21 -6.56
C VAL A 45 1.39 -1.02 -5.28
N ALA A 46 2.11 -2.04 -4.80
CA ALA A 46 2.93 -1.94 -3.60
C ALA A 46 4.13 -0.98 -3.78
N PHE A 47 4.47 -0.64 -5.03
CA PHE A 47 5.60 0.21 -5.38
C PHE A 47 5.20 1.65 -5.77
N TRP A 48 3.92 1.99 -5.70
CA TRP A 48 3.45 3.35 -5.95
C TRP A 48 3.81 4.25 -4.75
N ARG A 49 5.06 4.76 -4.74
CA ARG A 49 5.62 5.67 -3.72
C ARG A 49 5.29 7.12 -4.03
N SER A 50 5.20 7.97 -2.99
CA SER A 50 5.25 9.43 -3.18
C SER A 50 6.65 9.90 -2.81
N ASP A 51 7.10 10.94 -3.50
CA ASP A 51 8.35 11.62 -3.17
C ASP A 51 8.30 12.33 -1.79
N ASP A 52 7.10 12.44 -1.19
CA ASP A 52 6.80 13.31 -0.05
C ASP A 52 6.37 12.54 1.23
N GLY A 53 6.54 11.21 1.26
CA GLY A 53 6.30 10.40 2.47
C GLY A 53 4.85 10.06 2.81
N ALA A 54 3.85 10.51 2.04
CA ALA A 54 2.44 10.14 2.19
C ALA A 54 1.90 9.31 1.00
N ASN A 55 1.41 8.09 1.29
CA ASN A 55 0.98 7.02 0.38
C ASN A 55 0.15 7.44 -0.87
N PRO A 56 0.72 7.57 -2.08
CA PRO A 56 -0.05 7.87 -3.28
C PRO A 56 -0.84 6.66 -3.76
N ALA A 57 -0.39 5.43 -3.47
CA ALA A 57 -1.18 4.22 -3.70
C ALA A 57 -2.58 4.33 -3.10
N THR A 58 -2.66 4.77 -1.83
CA THR A 58 -3.93 4.94 -1.13
C THR A 58 -4.80 6.02 -1.78
N GLU A 59 -4.22 7.16 -2.17
CA GLU A 59 -4.99 8.23 -2.82
C GLU A 59 -5.52 7.84 -4.20
N VAL A 60 -4.71 7.13 -5.00
CA VAL A 60 -5.12 6.64 -6.32
C VAL A 60 -6.21 5.59 -6.19
N LEU A 61 -6.07 4.61 -5.30
CA LEU A 61 -7.12 3.61 -5.08
C LEU A 61 -8.42 4.25 -4.54
N ARG A 62 -8.31 5.27 -3.68
CA ARG A 62 -9.49 6.03 -3.19
C ARG A 62 -10.17 6.83 -4.30
N SER A 63 -9.43 7.32 -5.29
CA SER A 63 -10.01 8.05 -6.42
C SER A 63 -10.67 7.13 -7.45
N LEU A 64 -10.17 5.89 -7.61
CA LEU A 64 -10.74 4.88 -8.50
C LEU A 64 -12.08 4.32 -8.01
N ARG A 65 -12.24 4.12 -6.69
CA ARG A 65 -13.45 3.49 -6.12
C ARG A 65 -14.76 4.20 -6.52
N PRO A 66 -14.89 5.54 -6.45
CA PRO A 66 -16.09 6.22 -6.93
C PRO A 66 -16.34 6.04 -8.44
N ALA A 67 -15.29 5.98 -9.25
CA ALA A 67 -15.41 5.84 -10.71
C ALA A 67 -15.92 4.46 -11.15
N LEU A 68 -15.70 3.44 -10.31
CA LEU A 68 -16.20 2.07 -10.51
C LEU A 68 -17.65 1.90 -10.00
N ALA A 69 -18.09 2.74 -9.05
CA ALA A 69 -19.36 2.54 -8.34
C ALA A 69 -20.62 2.62 -9.22
N SER A 70 -20.55 3.25 -10.40
CA SER A 70 -21.70 3.43 -11.30
C SER A 70 -21.99 2.22 -12.19
N ILE A 71 -21.04 1.30 -12.37
CA ILE A 71 -21.21 0.09 -13.20
C ILE A 71 -21.41 -1.13 -12.29
N PRO A 72 -22.56 -1.83 -12.39
CA PRO A 72 -22.74 -3.09 -11.70
C PRO A 72 -21.66 -4.10 -12.08
N HIS A 73 -21.14 -4.82 -11.09
CA HIS A 73 -20.05 -5.80 -11.28
C HIS A 73 -18.74 -5.23 -11.82
N SER A 74 -18.51 -3.92 -11.67
CA SER A 74 -17.21 -3.31 -11.95
C SER A 74 -16.10 -4.00 -11.15
N MET A 75 -14.89 -4.02 -11.70
CA MET A 75 -13.76 -4.72 -11.07
C MET A 75 -12.59 -3.78 -10.76
N LEU A 76 -12.08 -3.83 -9.53
CA LEU A 76 -10.78 -3.28 -9.18
C LEU A 76 -9.82 -4.46 -9.01
N LEU A 77 -8.82 -4.56 -9.88
CA LEU A 77 -7.79 -5.58 -9.83
C LEU A 77 -6.46 -4.92 -9.46
N CYS A 78 -5.90 -5.31 -8.32
CA CYS A 78 -4.57 -4.88 -7.90
C CYS A 78 -3.61 -6.07 -8.07
N ILE A 79 -2.57 -5.88 -8.89
CA ILE A 79 -1.50 -6.85 -9.14
C ILE A 79 -0.23 -6.23 -8.57
N SER A 80 0.54 -7.00 -7.81
CA SER A 80 1.81 -6.53 -7.26
C SER A 80 2.61 -7.69 -6.70
N SER A 81 3.93 -7.57 -6.74
CA SER A 81 4.78 -8.33 -5.82
C SER A 81 4.61 -7.76 -4.40
N PRO A 82 4.53 -8.60 -3.36
CA PRO A 82 4.61 -8.13 -1.98
C PRO A 82 5.90 -7.36 -1.77
N TYR A 83 5.83 -6.25 -1.03
CA TYR A 83 6.99 -5.41 -0.76
C TYR A 83 7.16 -5.24 0.75
N MET A 84 6.58 -4.20 1.34
CA MET A 84 6.66 -3.94 2.78
C MET A 84 5.35 -4.31 3.50
N ARG A 85 5.44 -4.60 4.81
CA ARG A 85 4.28 -4.81 5.71
C ARG A 85 3.56 -3.51 6.08
N SER A 86 3.29 -2.66 5.08
CA SER A 86 2.51 -1.45 5.25
C SER A 86 1.87 -1.01 3.92
N GLY A 87 0.90 -0.10 4.00
CA GLY A 87 0.22 0.43 2.84
C GLY A 87 -0.96 -0.44 2.37
N PRO A 88 -1.64 -0.03 1.29
CA PRO A 88 -2.97 -0.55 0.96
C PRO A 88 -3.00 -2.03 0.59
N VAL A 89 -1.93 -2.57 -0.01
CA VAL A 89 -1.84 -4.00 -0.34
C VAL A 89 -1.76 -4.84 0.94
N TRP A 90 -0.91 -4.44 1.89
CA TRP A 90 -0.79 -5.11 3.19
C TRP A 90 -2.07 -5.00 4.02
N GLU A 91 -2.71 -3.83 4.06
CA GLU A 91 -3.98 -3.62 4.75
C GLU A 91 -5.08 -4.55 4.21
N VAL A 92 -5.20 -4.67 2.88
CA VAL A 92 -6.15 -5.58 2.22
C VAL A 92 -5.81 -7.03 2.55
N TYR A 93 -4.53 -7.41 2.47
CA TYR A 93 -4.06 -8.75 2.82
C TYR A 93 -4.45 -9.11 4.26
N GLN A 94 -4.09 -8.28 5.24
CA GLN A 94 -4.41 -8.52 6.66
C GLN A 94 -5.91 -8.62 6.93
N LYS A 95 -6.73 -7.87 6.19
CA LYS A 95 -8.18 -7.85 6.39
C LYS A 95 -8.88 -9.03 5.74
N HIS A 96 -8.44 -9.46 4.57
CA HIS A 96 -9.21 -10.33 3.68
C HIS A 96 -8.56 -11.69 3.36
N TYR A 97 -7.23 -11.80 3.41
CA TYR A 97 -6.55 -13.05 3.08
C TYR A 97 -6.95 -14.20 4.04
N GLY A 98 -7.24 -15.37 3.48
CA GLY A 98 -7.65 -16.56 4.23
C GLY A 98 -9.01 -16.43 4.96
N ARG A 99 -9.83 -15.43 4.61
CA ARG A 99 -11.11 -15.16 5.26
C ARG A 99 -12.25 -15.13 4.24
N ALA A 100 -13.46 -15.47 4.69
CA ALA A 100 -14.65 -15.27 3.89
C ALA A 100 -14.92 -13.76 3.76
N SER A 101 -14.67 -13.20 2.57
CA SER A 101 -14.89 -11.78 2.27
C SER A 101 -15.38 -11.58 0.84
N ASP A 102 -15.91 -10.40 0.60
CA ASP A 102 -16.20 -9.81 -0.72
C ASP A 102 -14.95 -9.47 -1.56
N VAL A 103 -13.75 -9.46 -0.96
CA VAL A 103 -12.47 -9.22 -1.65
C VAL A 103 -11.69 -10.52 -1.71
N LEU A 104 -11.33 -10.93 -2.93
CA LEU A 104 -10.41 -12.04 -3.16
C LEU A 104 -8.98 -11.55 -3.05
N VAL A 105 -8.22 -12.16 -2.13
CA VAL A 105 -6.76 -12.02 -2.08
C VAL A 105 -6.17 -13.38 -2.41
N TRP A 106 -5.34 -13.41 -3.43
CA TRP A 106 -4.60 -14.60 -3.84
C TRP A 106 -3.11 -14.27 -3.88
N GLN A 107 -2.32 -15.15 -3.27
CA GLN A 107 -0.87 -15.07 -3.14
C GLN A 107 -0.32 -16.44 -3.51
N ALA A 108 0.66 -16.49 -4.39
CA ALA A 108 1.26 -17.74 -4.84
C ALA A 108 2.74 -17.54 -5.16
N PRO A 109 3.61 -18.47 -4.74
CA PRO A 109 5.01 -18.50 -5.17
C PRO A 109 5.14 -18.62 -6.69
N THR A 110 6.24 -18.12 -7.21
CA THR A 110 6.55 -18.12 -8.64
C THR A 110 6.51 -19.52 -9.25
N LEU A 111 7.03 -20.55 -8.58
CA LEU A 111 6.98 -21.92 -9.10
C LEU A 111 5.58 -22.55 -9.09
N THR A 112 4.67 -22.04 -8.25
CA THR A 112 3.26 -22.47 -8.29
C THR A 112 2.57 -21.92 -9.54
N MET A 113 2.89 -20.67 -9.90
CA MET A 113 2.33 -19.97 -11.06
C MET A 113 2.98 -20.38 -12.38
N ASN A 114 4.28 -20.64 -12.37
CA ASN A 114 5.07 -21.05 -13.52
C ASN A 114 6.04 -22.19 -13.14
N PRO A 115 5.59 -23.45 -13.19
CA PRO A 115 6.41 -24.62 -12.87
C PRO A 115 7.57 -24.90 -13.84
N THR A 116 7.70 -24.11 -14.91
CA THR A 116 8.74 -24.28 -15.93
C THR A 116 10.04 -23.53 -15.61
N LEU A 117 10.02 -22.67 -14.58
CA LEU A 117 11.21 -21.96 -14.11
C LEU A 117 12.18 -22.91 -13.41
N ASP A 118 13.46 -22.64 -13.58
CA ASP A 118 14.55 -23.40 -12.97
C ASP A 118 14.62 -23.12 -11.45
N PRO A 119 14.41 -24.12 -10.59
CA PRO A 119 14.53 -23.94 -9.14
C PRO A 119 15.94 -23.53 -8.69
N GLU A 120 16.99 -23.82 -9.47
CA GLU A 120 18.37 -23.42 -9.13
C GLU A 120 18.58 -21.90 -9.25
N LEU A 121 17.77 -21.20 -10.05
CA LEU A 121 17.76 -19.73 -10.07
C LEU A 121 17.32 -19.19 -8.71
N ILE A 122 16.19 -19.69 -8.20
CA ILE A 122 15.59 -19.25 -6.94
C ILE A 122 16.50 -19.59 -5.77
N ALA A 123 17.12 -20.77 -5.79
CA ALA A 123 18.06 -21.18 -4.74
C ALA A 123 19.28 -20.25 -4.65
N ARG A 124 19.83 -19.82 -5.79
CA ARG A 124 20.96 -18.86 -5.82
C ARG A 124 20.57 -17.49 -5.29
N ASP A 125 19.38 -17.01 -5.65
CA ASP A 125 18.89 -15.72 -5.15
C ASP A 125 18.62 -15.76 -3.64
N LEU A 126 18.05 -16.87 -3.14
CA LEU A 126 17.85 -17.11 -1.71
C LEU A 126 19.18 -17.19 -0.95
N GLU A 127 20.25 -17.73 -1.56
CA GLU A 127 21.58 -17.75 -0.95
C GLU A 127 22.21 -16.34 -0.89
N ALA A 128 21.97 -15.51 -1.90
CA ALA A 128 22.52 -14.17 -2.00
C ALA A 128 21.80 -13.14 -1.11
N ASP A 129 20.47 -13.09 -1.15
CA ASP A 129 19.63 -12.22 -0.34
C ASP A 129 18.30 -12.93 0.00
N PRO A 130 18.23 -13.64 1.13
CA PRO A 130 17.04 -14.38 1.53
C PRO A 130 15.78 -13.53 1.66
N GLU A 131 15.88 -12.28 2.12
CA GLU A 131 14.70 -11.42 2.35
C GLU A 131 14.14 -10.90 1.02
N ALA A 132 15.01 -10.39 0.14
CA ALA A 132 14.58 -9.95 -1.20
C ALA A 132 14.05 -11.12 -2.02
N ALA A 133 14.73 -12.27 -1.98
CA ALA A 133 14.33 -13.46 -2.72
C ALA A 133 12.99 -14.05 -2.24
N ARG A 134 12.69 -14.02 -0.94
CA ARG A 134 11.35 -14.41 -0.43
C ARG A 134 10.24 -13.51 -0.96
N SER A 135 10.51 -12.21 -1.07
CA SER A 135 9.60 -11.25 -1.67
C SER A 135 9.33 -11.54 -3.15
N GLU A 136 10.40 -11.76 -3.91
CA GLU A 136 10.37 -11.90 -5.36
C GLU A 136 9.86 -13.28 -5.82
N TRP A 137 10.29 -14.35 -5.14
CA TRP A 137 10.06 -15.73 -5.59
C TRP A 137 8.98 -16.46 -4.80
N GLU A 138 8.93 -16.26 -3.49
CA GLU A 138 7.98 -16.95 -2.59
C GLU A 138 6.71 -16.11 -2.34
N ALA A 139 6.65 -14.91 -2.91
CA ALA A 139 5.58 -13.95 -2.72
C ALA A 139 5.34 -13.62 -1.24
N GLU A 140 6.38 -13.41 -0.44
CA GLU A 140 6.26 -13.07 0.99
C GLU A 140 6.45 -11.57 1.25
N PHE A 141 5.73 -10.99 2.22
CA PHE A 141 5.96 -9.60 2.62
C PHE A 141 7.25 -9.47 3.42
N ARG A 142 8.10 -8.52 3.02
CA ARG A 142 9.40 -8.29 3.68
C ARG A 142 9.23 -7.74 5.08
N SER A 143 9.98 -8.32 6.01
CA SER A 143 10.12 -7.86 7.40
C SER A 143 11.28 -6.90 7.58
N ASP A 144 12.33 -6.99 6.75
CA ASP A 144 13.53 -6.16 6.86
C ASP A 144 13.35 -4.70 6.42
N LEU A 145 12.26 -4.41 5.71
CA LEU A 145 11.88 -3.05 5.29
C LEU A 145 11.01 -2.32 6.34
N GLU A 146 10.88 -2.87 7.54
CA GLU A 146 10.20 -2.21 8.64
C GLU A 146 10.89 -0.87 8.95
N THR A 147 10.08 0.16 9.19
CA THR A 147 10.53 1.44 9.74
C THR A 147 11.34 1.20 11.02
N PHE A 148 12.11 2.21 11.48
CA PHE A 148 12.97 2.16 12.68
C PHE A 148 12.42 1.35 13.88
N LEU A 149 11.09 1.29 14.04
CA LEU A 149 10.39 0.36 14.90
C LEU A 149 9.41 -0.54 14.10
N PRO A 150 9.38 -1.87 14.35
CA PRO A 150 8.36 -2.79 13.82
C PRO A 150 6.95 -2.34 14.16
N LEU A 151 6.01 -2.51 13.22
CA LEU A 151 4.62 -2.10 13.43
C LEU A 151 3.96 -2.93 14.54
N GLU A 152 4.31 -4.21 14.65
CA GLU A 152 3.86 -5.10 15.71
C GLU A 152 4.33 -4.61 17.09
N ALA A 153 5.58 -4.15 17.20
CA ALA A 153 6.11 -3.58 18.43
C ALA A 153 5.35 -2.29 18.80
N LEU A 154 5.11 -1.40 17.83
CA LEU A 154 4.30 -0.20 18.03
C LEU A 154 2.87 -0.52 18.47
N HIS A 155 2.21 -1.48 17.83
CA HIS A 155 0.84 -1.88 18.17
C HIS A 155 0.71 -2.41 19.61
N THR A 156 1.77 -2.98 20.19
CA THR A 156 1.75 -3.43 21.59
C THR A 156 1.82 -2.30 22.61
N VAL A 157 2.28 -1.10 22.22
CA VAL A 157 2.48 0.05 23.12
C VAL A 157 1.52 1.22 22.83
N VAL A 158 0.67 1.10 21.81
CA VAL A 158 -0.33 2.10 21.44
C VAL A 158 -1.71 1.71 21.97
N ILE A 159 -2.45 2.67 22.54
CA ILE A 159 -3.87 2.51 22.87
C ILE A 159 -4.70 3.06 21.70
N PRO A 160 -5.45 2.22 20.96
CA PRO A 160 -6.22 2.67 19.81
C PRO A 160 -7.26 3.75 20.18
N GLY A 161 -7.33 4.81 19.37
CA GLY A 161 -8.28 5.91 19.55
C GLY A 161 -7.91 6.92 20.65
N ARG A 162 -6.75 6.77 21.31
CA ARG A 162 -6.23 7.74 22.28
C ARG A 162 -5.14 8.57 21.63
N HIS A 163 -5.43 9.87 21.45
CA HIS A 163 -4.51 10.81 20.80
C HIS A 163 -3.71 11.66 21.80
N GLU A 164 -4.27 11.93 22.99
CA GLU A 164 -3.61 12.70 24.03
C GLU A 164 -4.03 12.22 25.43
N LEU A 165 -3.25 12.60 26.44
CA LEU A 165 -3.57 12.43 27.85
C LEU A 165 -3.78 13.79 28.54
N PRO A 166 -4.72 13.89 29.50
CA PRO A 166 -4.87 15.10 30.28
C PRO A 166 -3.62 15.36 31.14
N PRO A 167 -3.28 16.63 31.41
CA PRO A 167 -2.11 16.96 32.22
C PRO A 167 -2.27 16.43 33.64
N GLN A 168 -1.30 15.64 34.08
CA GLN A 168 -1.17 15.15 35.45
C GLN A 168 -0.34 16.10 36.31
N ALA A 169 -0.80 16.33 37.55
CA ALA A 169 -0.07 17.11 38.54
C ALA A 169 1.05 16.28 39.20
N GLY A 170 2.16 16.93 39.52
CA GLY A 170 3.28 16.30 40.26
C GLY A 170 4.19 15.42 39.41
N VAL A 171 4.01 15.38 38.09
CA VAL A 171 4.94 14.74 37.15
C VAL A 171 5.77 15.79 36.41
N ASN A 172 6.99 15.40 36.03
CA ASN A 172 7.86 16.22 35.19
C ASN A 172 7.70 15.77 33.74
N TYR A 173 7.37 16.70 32.86
CA TYR A 173 7.30 16.44 31.43
C TYR A 173 8.62 16.80 30.75
N ALA A 174 9.01 15.98 29.78
CA ALA A 174 10.00 16.32 28.78
C ALA A 174 9.27 16.70 27.48
N ALA A 175 9.67 17.81 26.88
CA ALA A 175 9.18 18.25 25.59
C ALA A 175 10.28 18.07 24.54
N PHE A 176 9.90 17.54 23.39
CA PHE A 176 10.76 17.51 22.20
C PHE A 176 10.04 18.21 21.06
N THR A 177 10.73 19.08 20.36
CA THR A 177 10.18 19.81 19.22
C THR A 177 11.07 19.64 18.00
N ASP A 178 10.44 19.35 16.87
CA ASP A 178 11.07 19.31 15.56
C ASP A 178 10.44 20.41 14.69
N PRO A 179 11.05 21.60 14.65
CA PRO A 179 10.49 22.75 13.93
C PRO A 179 10.70 22.62 12.41
N SER A 180 9.66 22.90 11.64
CA SER A 180 9.73 22.95 10.17
C SER A 180 10.64 24.07 9.65
N GLY A 181 11.37 23.81 8.57
CA GLY A 181 12.14 24.80 7.82
C GLY A 181 11.30 25.76 6.96
N GLY A 182 9.97 25.67 6.98
CA GLY A 182 9.06 26.63 6.35
C GLY A 182 8.87 26.47 4.84
N ARG A 183 9.30 25.34 4.24
CA ARG A 183 9.22 25.06 2.80
C ARG A 183 8.27 23.92 2.39
N GLY A 184 7.41 23.47 3.30
CA GLY A 184 6.41 22.43 3.02
C GLY A 184 6.31 21.36 4.10
N ASP A 185 7.32 21.23 4.95
CA ASP A 185 7.37 20.20 5.99
C ASP A 185 6.50 20.59 7.19
N ALA A 186 5.89 19.59 7.84
CA ALA A 186 5.18 19.79 9.11
C ALA A 186 6.18 19.98 10.25
N ALA A 187 5.79 20.77 11.26
CA ALA A 187 6.50 20.80 12.55
C ALA A 187 5.88 19.76 13.49
N ALA A 188 6.68 19.17 14.38
CA ALA A 188 6.21 18.22 15.38
C ALA A 188 6.54 18.69 16.81
N LEU A 189 5.66 18.34 17.75
CA LEU A 189 5.86 18.54 19.19
C LEU A 189 5.41 17.28 19.91
N ALA A 190 6.30 16.71 20.72
CA ALA A 190 6.00 15.59 21.60
C ALA A 190 6.16 16.00 23.06
N LEU A 191 5.21 15.58 23.90
CA LEU A 191 5.30 15.68 25.36
C LEU A 191 5.23 14.28 25.95
N ALA A 192 6.14 13.98 26.86
CA ALA A 192 6.19 12.70 27.54
C ALA A 192 6.55 12.86 29.01
N HIS A 193 6.10 11.93 29.85
CA HIS A 193 6.53 11.80 31.23
C HIS A 193 7.01 10.38 31.55
N VAL A 194 7.71 10.25 32.69
CA VAL A 194 8.12 8.95 33.22
C VAL A 194 7.12 8.54 34.30
N GLU A 195 6.54 7.35 34.15
CA GLU A 195 5.66 6.72 35.12
C GLU A 195 6.26 5.37 35.53
N GLY A 196 6.86 5.32 36.72
CA GLY A 196 7.54 4.12 37.21
C GLY A 196 8.74 3.74 36.32
N ASP A 197 8.66 2.56 35.69
CA ASP A 197 9.66 2.03 34.75
C ASP A 197 9.33 2.30 33.28
N ARG A 198 8.30 3.12 32.99
CA ARG A 198 7.80 3.39 31.64
C ARG A 198 7.95 4.85 31.26
N VAL A 199 8.14 5.09 29.97
CA VAL A 199 7.97 6.42 29.35
C VAL A 199 6.62 6.43 28.67
N VAL A 200 5.81 7.42 29.01
CA VAL A 200 4.46 7.61 28.45
C VAL A 200 4.49 8.84 27.55
N LEU A 201 4.06 8.67 26.31
CA LEU A 201 3.86 9.76 25.36
C LEU A 201 2.45 10.31 25.54
N ASP A 202 2.35 11.54 26.03
CA ASP A 202 1.10 12.22 26.39
C ASP A 202 0.50 13.03 25.23
N LEU A 203 1.35 13.54 24.34
CA LEU A 203 0.98 14.32 23.17
C LEU A 203 2.04 14.10 22.08
N ALA A 204 1.60 13.95 20.82
CA ALA A 204 2.47 13.84 19.64
C ALA A 204 1.79 14.37 18.37
#